data_AF-A0A4Q3RQY2-F1
#
_entry.id   AF-A0A4Q3RQY2-F1
#
_cell.length_a   1.000
_cell.length_b   1.000
_cell.length_c   1.000
_cell.angle_alpha   90.00
_cell.angle_beta   90.00
_cell.angle_gamma   90.00
#
_symmetry.space_group_name_H-M   'P 1'
#
loop_
_entity.id
_entity.type
_entity.pdbx_description
1 polymer ?
#
loop_
_entity_poly.entity_id
_entity_poly.type
_entity_poly.pdbx_seq_one_letter_code
_entity_poly.pdbx_strand_id
1 'polypeptide(L)' 'VAGVGFAVGYDSPSQFSREYARLFGRPPGRDLERMLADPSLAVAV' A
#
# COMPACT_ATOMS: atom_id res chain seq x y z
N VAL A 1 -0.08 -3.01 7.32
CA VAL A 1 0.48 -1.70 6.89
C VAL A 1 1.54 -1.17 7.85
N ALA A 2 1.30 -1.15 9.18
CA ALA A 2 2.28 -0.65 10.15
C ALA A 2 3.65 -1.34 10.10
N GLY A 3 3.70 -2.68 10.04
CA GLY A 3 4.97 -3.39 9.91
C GLY A 3 5.69 -3.14 8.58
N VAL A 4 4.96 -2.88 7.50
CA VAL A 4 5.53 -2.60 6.17
C VAL A 4 6.19 -1.22 6.14
N GLY A 5 5.52 -0.21 6.71
CA GLY A 5 6.08 1.15 6.77
C GLY A 5 7.46 1.19 7.44
N PHE A 6 7.61 0.50 8.57
CA PHE A 6 8.92 0.39 9.23
C PHE A 6 9.93 -0.43 8.42
N ALA A 7 9.51 -1.54 7.79
CA ALA A 7 10.40 -2.40 7.02
C ALA A 7 10.99 -1.71 5.78
N VAL A 8 10.26 -0.78 5.16
CA VAL A 8 10.76 0.04 4.04
C VAL A 8 11.45 1.33 4.50
N GLY A 9 11.64 1.54 5.81
CA GLY A 9 12.44 2.64 6.37
C GLY A 9 11.66 3.90 6.75
N TYR A 10 10.33 3.85 6.80
CA TYR A 10 9.53 4.96 7.32
C TYR A 10 9.42 4.89 8.86
N ASP A 11 9.69 6.02 9.52
CA ASP A 11 9.48 6.20 10.97
C ASP A 11 8.01 6.16 11.39
N SER A 12 7.08 6.26 10.44
CA SER A 12 5.65 6.25 10.72
C SER A 12 4.85 5.48 9.67
N PRO A 13 4.01 4.50 10.09
CA PRO A 13 3.02 3.86 9.22
C PRO A 13 2.09 4.82 8.48
N SER A 14 1.78 5.94 9.12
CA SER A 14 0.90 6.98 8.58
C SER A 14 1.62 7.85 7.55
N GLN A 15 2.95 7.94 7.59
CA GLN A 15 3.74 8.59 6.54
C GLN A 15 3.71 7.73 5.28
N PHE A 16 4.07 6.45 5.40
CA PHE A 16 4.01 5.47 4.31
C PHE A 16 2.63 5.47 3.62
N SER A 17 1.55 5.40 4.41
CA SER A 17 0.19 5.34 3.86
C SER A 17 -0.20 6.61 3.08
N ARG A 18 0.26 7.79 3.51
CA ARG A 18 -0.01 9.07 2.83
C ARG A 18 0.78 9.20 1.53
N GLU A 19 2.04 8.78 1.53
CA GLU A 19 2.90 8.83 0.36
C GLU A 19 2.46 7.83 -0.71
N TYR A 20 2.12 6.60 -0.30
CA TYR A 20 1.50 5.61 -1.16
C TYR A 20 0.21 6.15 -1.80
N ALA A 21 -0.68 6.77 -1.03
CA ALA A 21 -1.89 7.37 -1.56
C ALA A 21 -1.64 8.54 -2.54
N ARG A 22 -0.54 9.30 -2.38
CA ARG A 22 -0.15 10.33 -3.35
C ARG A 22 0.33 9.73 -4.66
N LEU A 23 1.13 8.66 -4.61
CA LEU A 23 1.73 8.04 -5.79
C LEU A 23 0.75 7.16 -6.56
N PHE A 24 -0.12 6.44 -5.84
CA PHE A 24 -1.00 5.41 -6.41
C PHE A 24 -2.50 5.75 -6.29
N GLY A 25 -2.83 6.93 -5.73
CA GLY A 25 -4.19 7.47 -5.66
C GLY A 25 -5.10 6.83 -4.59
N ARG A 26 -4.64 5.80 -3.89
CA ARG A 26 -5.42 5.04 -2.90
C ARG A 26 -4.53 4.63 -1.74
N PRO A 27 -5.04 4.53 -0.50
CA PRO A 27 -4.25 4.02 0.60
C PRO A 27 -3.96 2.52 0.41
N PRO A 28 -2.80 2.03 0.89
CA PRO A 28 -2.31 0.67 0.60
C PRO A 28 -3.23 -0.44 1.09
N GLY A 29 -3.99 -0.22 2.18
CA GLY A 29 -4.99 -1.19 2.66
C GLY A 29 -6.12 -1.42 1.66
N ARG A 30 -6.68 -0.33 1.10
CA ARG A 30 -7.77 -0.39 0.10
C ARG A 30 -7.31 -0.99 -1.22
N ASP A 31 -6.05 -0.74 -1.58
CA ASP A 31 -5.49 -1.31 -2.81
C ASP A 31 -5.25 -2.81 -2.65
N LEU A 32 -4.77 -3.26 -1.48
CA LEU A 32 -4.65 -4.68 -1.16
C LEU A 32 -6.00 -5.40 -1.17
N GLU A 33 -7.05 -4.81 -0.59
CA GLU A 33 -8.41 -5.39 -0.65
C GLU A 33 -8.86 -5.61 -2.10
N ARG A 34 -8.48 -4.71 -3.00
CA ARG A 34 -8.81 -4.79 -4.42
C ARG A 34 -7.96 -5.82 -5.17
N MET A 35 -6.68 -5.94 -4.84
CA MET A 35 -5.80 -7.00 -5.38
C MET A 35 -6.25 -8.39 -4.92
N LEU A 36 -6.79 -8.50 -3.70
CA LEU A 36 -7.35 -9.76 -3.19
C LEU A 36 -8.69 -10.09 -3.86
N ALA A 37 -9.50 -9.08 -4.17
CA ALA A 37 -10.76 -9.25 -4.89
C ALA A 37 -10.57 -9.55 -6.39
N ASP A 38 -9.49 -9.03 -6.98
CA ASP A 38 -9.09 -9.29 -8.36
C ASP A 38 -7.59 -9.63 -8.43
N PRO A 39 -7.23 -10.93 -8.28
CA PRO A 39 -5.85 -11.39 -8.29
C PRO A 39 -5.10 -11.10 -9.59
N SER A 40 -5.81 -10.81 -10.69
CA SER A 40 -5.17 -10.49 -11.97
C SER A 40 -4.42 -9.16 -11.92
N LEU A 41 -4.84 -8.23 -11.05
CA LEU A 41 -4.15 -6.96 -10.80
C LEU A 41 -2.81 -7.13 -10.06
N ALA A 42 -2.60 -8.23 -9.35
CA ALA A 42 -1.36 -8.46 -8.59
C ALA A 42 -0.20 -8.99 -9.44
N VAL A 43 -0.50 -9.57 -10.60
CA VAL A 43 0.50 -10.17 -11.53
C VAL A 43 0.91 -9.19 -12.64
N ALA A 44 0.20 -8.08 -12.81
CA ALA A 44 0.38 -7.15 -13.93
C ALA A 44 1.49 -6.09 -13.74
N VAL A 45 2.40 -6.26 -12.76
CA VAL A 45 3.49 -5.32 -12.42
C VAL A 45 4.82 -6.04 -12.49
#